data_AF-A0A4V2VAG4-F1
#
_entry.id   AF-A0A4V2VAG4-F1
#
_cell.length_a   1.000
_cell.length_b   1.000
_cell.length_c   1.000
_cell.angle_alpha   90.00
_cell.angle_beta   90.00
_cell.angle_gamma   90.00
#
_symmetry.space_group_name_H-M   'P 1'
#
loop_
_entity.id
_entity.type
_entity.pdbx_description
1 polymer ?
#
loop_
_entity_poly.entity_id
_entity_poly.type
_entity_poly.pdbx_seq_one_letter_code
_entity_poly.pdbx_strand_id
1 'polypeptide(L)' 'MSHLEKLKSNRYIFQFYVGKAEVRAAKATEDRDFELADLLGSLSSIIREEIQELDEEIADWEYEEAN' A
#
# COMPACT_ATOMS: atom_id res chain seq x y z
N MET A 1 20.86 -6.04 4.49
CA MET A 1 19.46 -5.69 4.77
C MET A 1 18.83 -6.85 5.51
N SER A 2 18.40 -6.63 6.76
CA SER A 2 17.67 -7.63 7.55
C SER A 2 16.32 -7.94 6.91
N HIS A 3 15.66 -9.00 7.38
CA HIS A 3 14.32 -9.33 6.92
C HIS A 3 13.32 -8.23 7.30
N LEU A 4 13.36 -7.75 8.55
CA LEU A 4 12.53 -6.63 9.03
C LEU A 4 12.75 -5.34 8.21
N GLU A 5 13.99 -5.01 7.85
CA GLU A 5 14.28 -3.86 6.99
C GLU A 5 13.65 -4.00 5.59
N LYS A 6 13.60 -5.22 5.04
CA LYS A 6 12.93 -5.48 3.76
C LYS A 6 11.42 -5.32 3.87
N LEU A 7 10.79 -5.84 4.93
CA LEU A 7 9.35 -5.67 5.16
C LEU A 7 8.97 -4.19 5.27
N LYS A 8 9.72 -3.43 6.09
CA LYS A 8 9.52 -1.97 6.23
C LYS A 8 9.70 -1.23 4.91
N SER A 9 10.69 -1.62 4.10
CA SER A 9 10.90 -1.06 2.76
C SER A 9 9.72 -1.37 1.82
N ASN A 10 9.22 -2.61 1.82
CA ASN A 10 8.07 -3.00 0.99
C ASN A 10 6.81 -2.24 1.38
N ARG A 11 6.52 -2.15 2.68
CA ARG A 11 5.40 -1.36 3.22
C ARG A 11 5.46 0.10 2.76
N TYR A 12 6.64 0.73 2.79
CA TYR A 12 6.83 2.09 2.30
C TYR A 12 6.56 2.22 0.79
N ILE A 13 7.03 1.26 -0.01
CA ILE A 13 6.78 1.23 -1.45
C ILE A 13 5.29 1.10 -1.75
N PHE A 14 4.58 0.22 -1.04
CA PHE A 14 3.14 0.02 -1.22
C PHE A 14 2.36 1.28 -0.86
N GLN A 15 2.70 1.91 0.27
CA GLN A 15 2.09 3.19 0.68
C GLN A 15 2.30 4.29 -0.36
N PHE A 16 3.48 4.34 -0.99
CA PHE A 16 3.76 5.28 -2.07
C PHE A 16 2.84 5.05 -3.27
N TYR A 17 2.64 3.78 -3.69
CA TYR A 17 1.77 3.46 -4.82
C TYR A 17 0.28 3.68 -4.53
N VAL A 18 -0.18 3.46 -3.30
CA VAL A 18 -1.54 3.83 -2.86
C VAL A 18 -1.77 5.32 -3.10
N GLY A 19 -0.88 6.18 -2.59
CA GLY A 19 -1.02 7.63 -2.80
C GLY A 19 -0.96 8.03 -4.28
N LYS A 20 -0.15 7.35 -5.10
CA LYS A 20 -0.09 7.57 -6.55
C LYS A 20 -1.34 7.11 -7.29
N ALA A 21 -2.01 6.06 -6.84
CA ALA A 21 -3.26 5.57 -7.39
C ALA A 21 -4.41 6.52 -7.05
N GLU A 22 -4.52 6.95 -5.80
CA GLU A 22 -5.55 7.87 -5.32
C GLU A 22 -5.53 9.22 -6.05
N VAL A 23 -4.35 9.83 -6.20
CA VAL A 23 -4.19 11.09 -6.96
C VAL A 23 -4.65 10.92 -8.40
N ARG A 24 -4.36 9.78 -9.03
CA ARG A 24 -4.78 9.50 -10.40
C ARG A 24 -6.26 9.18 -10.50
N ALA A 25 -6.84 8.50 -9.52
CA ALA A 25 -8.28 8.24 -9.46
C ALA A 25 -9.07 9.56 -9.34
N ALA A 26 -8.60 10.47 -8.50
CA ALA A 26 -9.15 11.81 -8.38
C ALA A 26 -9.07 12.57 -9.72
N LYS A 27 -7.93 12.52 -10.40
CA LYS A 27 -7.77 13.14 -11.73
C LYS A 27 -8.69 12.52 -12.79
N ALA A 28 -8.81 11.20 -12.83
CA ALA A 28 -9.71 10.49 -13.73
C ALA A 28 -11.18 10.88 -13.47
N THR A 29 -11.55 11.07 -12.20
CA THR A 29 -12.87 11.57 -11.81
C THR A 29 -13.13 12.98 -12.35
N GLU A 30 -12.16 13.90 -12.23
CA GLU A 30 -12.26 15.25 -12.82
C GLU A 30 -12.44 15.22 -14.34
N ASP A 31 -11.71 14.32 -15.00
CA ASP A 31 -11.73 14.13 -16.45
C ASP A 31 -12.96 13.31 -16.93
N ARG A 32 -13.84 12.90 -15.99
CA ARG A 32 -15.04 12.05 -16.22
C ARG A 32 -14.72 10.66 -16.78
N ASP A 33 -13.50 10.19 -16.58
CA ASP A 33 -13.08 8.82 -16.85
C ASP A 33 -13.35 7.95 -15.60
N PHE A 34 -14.62 7.58 -15.43
CA PHE A 34 -15.07 6.84 -14.24
C PHE A 34 -14.55 5.40 -14.22
N GLU A 35 -14.34 4.78 -15.38
CA GLU A 35 -13.79 3.43 -15.47
C GLU A 35 -12.36 3.39 -14.93
N LEU A 36 -11.52 4.37 -15.34
CA LEU A 36 -10.16 4.49 -14.81
C LEU A 36 -10.16 4.87 -13.33
N ALA A 37 -11.08 5.75 -12.90
CA ALA A 37 -11.20 6.13 -11.49
C ALA A 37 -11.53 4.91 -10.60
N ASP A 38 -12.51 4.09 -11.01
CA ASP A 38 -12.93 2.89 -10.29
C ASP A 38 -11.83 1.81 -10.27
N LEU A 39 -11.13 1.62 -11.40
CA LEU A 39 -10.00 0.69 -11.49
C LEU A 39 -8.87 1.09 -10.52
N LEU A 40 -8.50 2.38 -10.51
CA LEU A 40 -7.45 2.90 -9.62
C LEU A 40 -7.89 2.89 -8.15
N GLY A 41 -9.17 3.16 -7.88
CA GLY A 41 -9.76 3.01 -6.55
C GLY A 41 -9.66 1.58 -6.03
N SER A 42 -10.06 0.61 -6.86
CA SER A 42 -9.97 -0.82 -6.55
C SER A 42 -8.53 -1.26 -6.31
N LEU A 43 -7.59 -0.84 -7.17
CA LEU A 43 -6.17 -1.12 -7.00
C LEU A 43 -5.63 -0.55 -5.68
N SER A 44 -6.01 0.68 -5.32
CA SER A 44 -5.59 1.28 -4.05
C SER A 44 -6.12 0.52 -2.83
N SER A 45 -7.34 -0.05 -2.93
CA SER A 45 -7.92 -0.88 -1.88
C SER A 45 -7.13 -2.18 -1.68
N ILE A 46 -6.83 -2.89 -2.77
CA ILE A 46 -6.05 -4.13 -2.73
C ILE A 46 -4.68 -3.89 -2.09
N ILE A 47 -3.97 -2.83 -2.51
CA ILE A 47 -2.64 -2.53 -1.94
C ILE A 47 -2.74 -2.15 -0.46
N ARG A 48 -3.85 -1.54 0.00
CA ARG A 48 -4.05 -1.26 1.43
C ARG A 48 -4.25 -2.54 2.26
N GLU A 49 -4.90 -3.56 1.70
CA GLU A 49 -5.01 -4.89 2.33
C GLU A 49 -3.62 -5.52 2.48
N GLU A 50 -2.80 -5.47 1.43
CA GLU A 50 -1.40 -5.94 1.48
C GLU A 50 -0.54 -5.18 2.50
N ILE A 51 -0.78 -3.88 2.70
CA ILE A 51 -0.10 -3.09 3.75
C ILE A 51 -0.51 -3.58 5.14
N GLN A 52 -1.77 -3.99 5.34
CA GLN A 52 -2.22 -4.51 6.64
C GLN A 52 -1.53 -5.83 6.97
N GLU A 53 -1.43 -6.75 5.99
CA GLU A 53 -0.69 -8.01 6.17
C GLU A 53 0.79 -7.75 6.49
N LEU A 54 1.42 -6.79 5.81
CA LEU A 54 2.79 -6.38 6.11
C LEU A 54 2.94 -5.75 7.50
N ASP A 55 1.95 -4.98 7.96
CA ASP A 55 1.95 -4.37 9.29
C ASP A 55 1.88 -5.43 10.40
N GLU A 56 1.08 -6.49 10.20
CA GLU A 56 1.02 -7.65 11.09
C GLU A 56 2.37 -8.40 11.10
N GLU A 57 2.93 -8.70 9.93
CA GLU A 57 4.21 -9.41 9.82
C GLU A 57 5.36 -8.61 10.47
N ILE A 58 5.40 -7.29 10.25
CA ILE A 58 6.39 -6.40 10.88
C ILE A 58 6.27 -6.46 12.41
N ALA A 59 5.05 -6.44 12.96
CA ALA A 59 4.83 -6.48 14.39
C ALA A 59 5.31 -7.80 15.01
N ASP A 60 5.06 -8.94 14.34
CA ASP A 60 5.54 -10.25 14.76
C ASP A 60 7.08 -10.29 14.80
N TRP A 61 7.75 -9.80 13.76
CA TRP A 61 9.21 -9.73 13.72
C TRP A 61 9.80 -8.77 14.77
N GLU A 62 9.17 -7.62 15.01
CA GLU A 62 9.60 -6.70 16.07
C GLU A 62 9.48 -7.32 17.47
N TYR A 63 8.44 -8.14 17.69
CA TYR A 63 8.27 -8.88 18.93
C TYR A 63 9.33 -9.99 19.08
N GLU A 64 9.64 -10.70 18.01
CA GLU A 64 10.69 -11.74 17.99
C GLU A 64 12.10 -11.16 18.20
N GLU A 65 12.43 -9.99 17.61
CA GLU A 65 13.73 -9.35 17.83
C GLU A 65 13.88 -8.77 19.25
N ALA A 66 12.77 -8.50 19.95
CA ALA A 66 12.76 -7.93 21.28
C ALA A 66 12.85 -8.97 22.42
N ASN A 67 12.67 -10.27 22.12
CA ASN A 67 12.66 -11.38 23.09
C ASN A 67 13.74 -12.42 22.82
#